data_AF-A0A5Q4GHV0-F1
#
_entry.id   AF-A0A5Q4GHV0-F1
#
_cell.length_a   1.000
_cell.length_b   1.000
_cell.length_c   1.000
_cell.angle_alpha   90.00
_cell.angle_beta   90.00
_cell.angle_gamma   90.00
#
_symmetry.space_group_name_H-M   'P 1'
#
loop_
_entity.id
_entity.type
_entity.pdbx_description
1 polymer ?
#
loop_
_entity_poly.entity_id
_entity_poly.type
_entity_poly.pdbx_seq_one_letter_code
_entity_poly.pdbx_strand_id
1 'polypeptide(L)'
;MTCRQMVGVWVVFWMFGTCVVPLAASQTAPGARNVILVLSDDHRYDFMGFHPGSPEWLETPSMDYMATQGAHIARAFVTTSLCSPVRASILTGQYMHRHGIVDNQRPEPPDTVFFPQHLQQAGVTTALVGKWHMGHDDDRPRRGFDH
;
A
#
# COMPACT_ATOMS: atom_id res chain seq x y z
N MET A 1 33.91 37.55 58.19
CA MET A 1 32.89 36.94 57.30
C MET A 1 33.62 36.29 56.14
N THR A 2 34.05 35.04 56.30
CA THR A 2 34.81 34.30 55.29
C THR A 2 33.88 33.27 54.66
N CYS A 3 33.41 33.58 53.44
CA CYS A 3 32.65 32.64 52.62
C CYS A 3 33.65 31.78 51.84
N ARG A 4 33.68 30.48 52.15
CA ARG A 4 34.54 29.48 51.52
C ARG A 4 33.66 28.71 50.53
N GLN A 5 33.88 28.92 49.24
CA GLN A 5 33.22 28.18 48.16
C GLN A 5 33.62 26.69 48.24
N MET A 6 32.62 25.80 48.34
CA MET A 6 32.81 24.36 48.10
C MET A 6 32.53 24.09 46.62
N VAL A 7 33.56 23.64 45.91
CA VAL A 7 33.44 23.12 44.54
C VAL A 7 32.89 21.70 44.65
N GLY A 8 31.64 21.50 44.22
CA GLY A 8 31.04 20.17 44.09
C GLY A 8 31.33 19.59 42.72
N VAL A 9 32.06 18.48 42.67
CA VAL A 9 32.25 17.65 41.46
C VAL A 9 30.97 16.85 41.24
N TRP A 10 30.26 17.10 40.15
CA TRP A 10 29.11 16.30 39.72
C TRP A 10 29.59 15.24 38.72
N VAL A 11 29.61 13.97 39.15
CA VAL A 11 29.84 12.84 38.25
C VAL A 11 28.50 12.48 37.61
N VAL A 12 28.34 12.79 36.32
CA VAL A 12 27.18 12.35 35.53
C VAL A 12 27.44 10.93 35.05
N PHE A 13 26.72 9.95 35.61
CA PHE A 13 26.70 8.58 35.10
C PHE A 13 25.82 8.53 33.85
N TRP A 14 26.43 8.36 32.68
CA TRP A 14 25.71 8.02 31.44
C TRP A 14 25.33 6.54 31.48
N MET A 15 24.07 6.22 31.83
CA MET A 15 23.50 4.90 31.53
C MET A 15 23.16 4.83 30.04
N PHE A 16 24.04 4.22 29.24
CA PHE A 16 23.70 3.71 27.92
C PHE A 16 22.73 2.53 28.06
N GLY A 17 21.46 2.83 28.33
CA GLY A 17 20.38 1.85 28.25
C GLY A 17 20.06 1.59 26.79
N THR A 18 20.53 0.47 26.24
CA THR A 18 20.06 -0.05 24.96
C THR A 18 18.57 -0.38 25.09
N CYS A 19 17.72 0.55 24.63
CA CYS A 19 16.30 0.28 24.47
C CYS A 19 16.16 -0.68 23.28
N VAL A 20 16.23 -1.98 23.56
CA VAL A 20 15.90 -3.02 22.59
C VAL A 20 14.39 -2.96 22.41
N VAL A 21 13.92 -2.19 21.42
CA VAL A 21 12.53 -2.25 20.99
C VAL A 21 12.35 -3.61 20.30
N PRO A 22 11.55 -4.54 20.86
CA PRO A 22 11.29 -5.79 20.18
C PRO A 22 10.49 -5.48 18.92
N LEU A 23 11.08 -5.77 17.76
CA LEU A 23 10.36 -5.78 16.50
C LEU A 23 9.36 -6.94 16.60
N ALA A 24 8.10 -6.64 16.89
CA ALA A 24 7.04 -7.63 16.94
C ALA A 24 6.88 -8.21 15.53
N ALA A 25 7.45 -9.39 15.31
CA ALA A 25 7.22 -10.15 14.09
C ALA A 25 5.73 -10.51 14.04
N SER A 26 5.06 -10.04 13.00
CA SER A 26 3.68 -10.41 12.70
C SER A 26 3.60 -11.93 12.55
N GLN A 27 2.91 -12.61 13.47
CA GLN A 27 2.73 -14.06 13.44
C GLN A 27 1.67 -14.39 12.40
N THR A 28 2.10 -14.50 11.15
CA THR A 28 1.28 -15.02 10.06
C THR A 28 0.87 -16.46 10.41
N ALA A 29 -0.44 -16.72 10.49
CA ALA A 29 -0.97 -18.05 10.82
C ALA A 29 -0.36 -19.13 9.90
N PRO A 30 -0.07 -20.34 10.41
CA PRO A 30 0.52 -21.41 9.60
C PRO A 30 -0.32 -21.66 8.33
N GLY A 31 0.27 -21.40 7.15
CA GLY A 31 -0.38 -21.56 5.85
C GLY A 31 -0.97 -20.30 5.22
N ALA A 32 -0.94 -19.14 5.91
CA ALA A 32 -1.32 -17.88 5.29
C ALA A 32 -0.28 -17.46 4.23
N ARG A 33 -0.79 -17.02 3.07
CA ARG A 33 0.02 -16.59 1.92
C ARG A 33 0.13 -15.07 1.91
N ASN A 34 1.29 -14.57 1.52
CA ASN A 34 1.45 -13.16 1.21
C ASN A 34 0.76 -12.84 -0.11
N VAL A 35 0.03 -11.73 -0.15
CA VAL A 35 -0.63 -11.24 -1.36
C VAL A 35 -0.03 -9.89 -1.71
N ILE A 36 0.48 -9.77 -2.94
CA ILE A 36 1.01 -8.52 -3.49
C ILE A 36 0.12 -8.14 -4.66
N LEU A 37 -0.55 -6.99 -4.56
CA LEU A 37 -1.34 -6.42 -5.64
C LEU A 37 -0.53 -5.32 -6.33
N VAL A 38 -0.08 -5.58 -7.56
CA VAL A 38 0.60 -4.60 -8.40
C VAL A 38 -0.43 -3.96 -9.33
N LEU A 39 -0.61 -2.64 -9.21
CA LEU A 39 -1.55 -1.87 -10.04
C LEU A 39 -0.79 -0.79 -10.82
N SER A 40 -0.68 -0.97 -12.14
CA SER A 40 -0.16 0.05 -13.05
C SER A 40 -1.20 1.13 -13.35
N ASP A 41 -0.75 2.37 -13.58
CA ASP A 41 -1.61 3.49 -13.99
C ASP A 41 -1.48 3.76 -15.49
N ASP A 42 -2.57 4.14 -16.15
CA ASP A 42 -2.65 4.44 -17.59
C ASP A 42 -2.03 3.38 -18.52
N HIS A 43 -2.11 2.10 -18.11
CA HIS A 43 -1.55 0.98 -18.85
C HIS A 43 -2.49 0.54 -19.98
N ARG A 44 -2.05 0.68 -21.23
CA ARG A 44 -2.75 0.16 -22.40
C ARG A 44 -2.78 -1.37 -22.44
N TYR A 45 -3.86 -1.92 -22.98
CA TYR A 45 -4.05 -3.37 -23.13
C TYR A 45 -2.95 -4.07 -23.96
N ASP A 46 -2.38 -3.39 -24.94
CA ASP A 46 -1.40 -3.93 -25.88
C ASP A 46 0.06 -3.69 -25.45
N PHE A 47 0.30 -3.12 -24.27
CA PHE A 47 1.63 -2.69 -23.80
C PHE A 47 2.32 -3.71 -22.87
N MET A 48 2.28 -4.99 -23.25
CA MET A 48 3.07 -6.05 -22.62
C MET A 48 3.87 -6.80 -23.67
N GLY A 49 5.13 -7.12 -23.42
CA GLY A 49 6.02 -7.80 -24.36
C GLY A 49 5.43 -9.09 -24.92
N PHE A 50 4.78 -9.90 -24.07
CA PHE A 50 4.10 -11.14 -24.49
C PHE A 50 2.84 -10.93 -25.35
N HIS A 51 2.31 -9.71 -25.46
CA HIS A 51 1.07 -9.42 -26.18
C HIS A 51 1.31 -9.40 -27.71
N PRO A 52 0.47 -10.04 -28.55
CA PRO A 52 0.72 -10.11 -30.00
C PRO A 52 0.75 -8.76 -30.73
N GLY A 53 0.07 -7.75 -30.18
CA GLY A 53 0.04 -6.38 -30.71
C GLY A 53 1.04 -5.44 -30.06
N SER A 54 1.97 -5.94 -29.26
CA SER A 54 2.96 -5.10 -28.59
C SER A 54 3.95 -4.48 -29.58
N PRO A 55 4.48 -3.27 -29.31
CA PRO A 55 5.56 -2.71 -30.09
C PRO A 55 6.80 -3.62 -30.03
N GLU A 56 7.47 -3.83 -31.15
CA GLU A 56 8.65 -4.73 -31.24
C GLU A 56 9.80 -4.35 -30.29
N TRP A 57 9.91 -3.06 -29.96
CA TRP A 57 10.93 -2.51 -29.05
C TRP A 57 10.54 -2.58 -27.57
N LEU A 58 9.33 -3.02 -27.21
CA LEU A 58 8.86 -3.04 -25.83
C LEU A 58 9.44 -4.24 -25.07
N GLU A 59 10.19 -3.94 -24.01
CA GLU A 59 10.77 -4.96 -23.13
C GLU A 59 10.09 -4.96 -21.76
N THR A 60 9.42 -6.06 -21.40
CA THR A 60 8.80 -6.23 -20.07
C THR A 60 9.14 -7.57 -19.42
N PRO A 61 10.44 -7.92 -19.28
CA PRO A 61 10.88 -9.29 -18.98
C PRO A 61 10.27 -9.86 -17.69
N SER A 62 10.08 -9.05 -16.64
CA SER A 62 9.45 -9.50 -15.39
C SER A 62 7.94 -9.76 -15.53
N MET A 63 7.24 -8.95 -16.33
CA MET A 63 5.80 -9.13 -16.60
C MET A 63 5.57 -10.34 -17.50
N ASP A 64 6.43 -10.50 -18.52
CA ASP A 64 6.42 -11.66 -19.41
C ASP A 64 6.70 -12.94 -18.63
N TYR A 65 7.67 -12.91 -17.71
CA TYR A 65 7.92 -14.02 -16.79
C TYR A 65 6.68 -14.34 -15.95
N MET A 66 6.04 -13.35 -15.32
CA MET A 66 4.80 -13.57 -14.56
C MET A 66 3.67 -14.16 -15.40
N ALA A 67 3.53 -13.73 -16.66
CA ALA A 67 2.53 -14.28 -17.57
C ALA A 67 2.79 -15.76 -17.91
N THR A 68 4.06 -16.16 -18.07
CA THR A 68 4.43 -17.56 -18.35
C THR A 68 4.36 -18.48 -17.13
N GLN A 69 4.65 -17.97 -15.94
CA GLN A 69 4.64 -18.77 -14.70
C GLN A 69 3.29 -18.74 -13.96
N GLY A 70 2.40 -17.84 -14.37
CA GLY A 70 1.11 -17.62 -13.73
C GLY A 70 -0.07 -17.84 -14.67
N ALA A 71 -1.11 -17.04 -14.47
CA ALA A 71 -2.30 -17.05 -15.30
C ALA A 71 -2.51 -15.65 -15.91
N HIS A 72 -2.63 -15.60 -17.23
CA HIS A 72 -2.98 -14.38 -17.96
C HIS A 72 -4.46 -14.37 -18.33
N ILE A 73 -5.20 -13.36 -17.88
CA ILE A 73 -6.61 -13.17 -18.21
C ILE A 73 -6.72 -12.22 -19.39
N ALA A 74 -6.82 -12.78 -20.61
CA ALA A 74 -6.84 -12.00 -21.86
C ALA A 74 -8.02 -11.01 -22.00
N ARG A 75 -9.05 -11.15 -21.15
CA ARG A 75 -10.26 -10.32 -21.16
C ARG A 75 -10.58 -9.82 -19.75
N ALA A 76 -9.65 -9.08 -19.16
CA ALA A 76 -9.85 -8.37 -17.91
C ALA A 76 -10.23 -6.91 -18.19
N PHE A 77 -11.31 -6.42 -17.60
CA PHE A 77 -11.85 -5.09 -17.86
C PHE A 77 -11.95 -4.26 -16.58
N VAL A 78 -11.71 -2.97 -16.72
CA VAL A 78 -12.01 -1.98 -15.69
C VAL A 78 -13.48 -1.58 -15.76
N THR A 79 -14.06 -1.20 -14.63
CA THR A 79 -15.46 -0.74 -14.55
C THR A 79 -15.64 0.66 -15.13
N THR A 80 -14.58 1.47 -15.13
CA THR A 80 -14.53 2.83 -15.66
C THR A 80 -13.10 3.12 -16.15
N SER A 81 -12.95 4.06 -17.09
CA SER A 81 -11.65 4.53 -17.58
C SER A 81 -11.13 5.75 -16.82
N LEU A 82 -11.33 5.80 -15.49
CA LEU A 82 -10.86 6.87 -14.61
C LEU A 82 -10.10 6.31 -13.42
N CYS A 83 -9.03 7.00 -13.02
CA CYS A 83 -8.08 6.56 -11.99
C CYS A 83 -8.73 6.32 -10.62
N SER A 84 -9.46 7.28 -10.08
CA SER A 84 -10.01 7.18 -8.71
C SER A 84 -11.18 6.19 -8.62
N PRO A 85 -12.16 6.22 -9.55
CA PRO A 85 -13.26 5.25 -9.53
C PRO A 85 -12.80 3.80 -9.73
N VAL A 86 -11.80 3.54 -10.58
CA VAL A 86 -11.30 2.16 -10.77
C VAL A 86 -10.53 1.65 -9.54
N ARG A 87 -9.70 2.49 -8.91
CA ARG A 87 -9.01 2.14 -7.66
C ARG A 87 -10.01 1.83 -6.56
N ALA A 88 -11.06 2.64 -6.43
CA ALA A 88 -12.16 2.38 -5.52
C ALA A 88 -12.86 1.06 -5.83
N SER A 89 -13.14 0.77 -7.10
CA SER A 89 -13.77 -0.48 -7.51
C SER A 89 -12.91 -1.71 -7.14
N ILE A 90 -11.60 -1.64 -7.35
CA ILE A 90 -10.65 -2.70 -6.97
C ILE A 90 -10.63 -2.90 -5.45
N LEU A 91 -10.54 -1.82 -4.67
CA LEU A 91 -10.38 -1.89 -3.22
C LEU A 91 -11.68 -2.22 -2.49
N THR A 92 -12.84 -1.89 -3.04
CA THR A 92 -14.16 -2.16 -2.42
C THR A 92 -14.84 -3.41 -2.98
N GLY A 93 -14.46 -3.87 -4.18
CA GLY A 93 -15.19 -4.90 -4.92
C GLY A 93 -16.56 -4.45 -5.43
N GLN A 94 -16.81 -3.14 -5.52
CA GLN A 94 -18.09 -2.57 -5.89
C GLN A 94 -18.00 -1.76 -7.18
N TYR A 95 -19.11 -1.60 -7.89
CA TYR A 95 -19.21 -0.67 -9.02
C TYR A 95 -19.30 0.79 -8.55
N MET A 96 -18.92 1.71 -9.44
CA MET A 96 -18.92 3.17 -9.23
C MET A 96 -20.22 3.72 -8.61
N HIS A 97 -21.37 3.27 -9.09
CA HIS A 97 -22.68 3.73 -8.60
C HIS A 97 -22.96 3.33 -7.13
N ARG A 98 -22.23 2.35 -6.59
CA ARG A 98 -22.41 1.86 -5.22
C ARG A 98 -21.41 2.49 -4.25
N HIS A 99 -20.13 2.58 -4.62
CA HIS A 99 -19.11 3.17 -3.75
C HIS A 99 -19.06 4.71 -3.82
N GLY A 100 -19.71 5.34 -4.81
CA GLY A 100 -19.95 6.79 -4.83
C GLY A 100 -18.76 7.69 -5.19
N ILE A 101 -17.63 7.11 -5.63
CA ILE A 101 -16.44 7.84 -6.09
C ILE A 101 -16.51 7.89 -7.61
N VAL A 102 -17.07 8.98 -8.15
CA VAL A 102 -17.53 9.07 -9.55
C VAL A 102 -16.58 9.78 -10.49
N ASP A 103 -15.60 10.50 -9.95
CA ASP A 103 -14.58 11.25 -10.69
C ASP A 103 -13.26 11.28 -9.89
N ASN A 104 -12.25 11.97 -10.40
CA ASN A 104 -10.92 12.05 -9.77
C ASN A 104 -10.79 13.17 -8.71
N GLN A 105 -11.84 13.95 -8.48
CA GLN A 105 -11.85 15.08 -7.55
C GLN A 105 -12.65 14.79 -6.29
N ARG A 106 -13.60 13.85 -6.38
CA ARG A 106 -14.48 13.50 -5.27
C ARG A 106 -13.72 12.70 -4.20
N PRO A 107 -13.75 13.14 -2.94
CA PRO A 107 -13.14 12.39 -1.85
C PRO A 107 -13.87 11.08 -1.58
N GLU A 108 -13.20 10.10 -0.98
CA GLU A 108 -13.85 8.86 -0.56
C GLU A 108 -14.98 9.14 0.46
N PRO A 109 -16.16 8.51 0.32
CA PRO A 109 -17.18 8.57 1.36
C PRO A 109 -16.66 8.00 2.70
N PRO A 110 -17.02 8.60 3.85
CA PRO A 110 -16.52 8.18 5.17
C PRO A 110 -16.77 6.69 5.49
N ASP A 111 -17.90 6.16 5.02
CA ASP A 111 -18.34 4.78 5.32
C ASP A 111 -17.82 3.74 4.30
N THR A 112 -16.98 4.13 3.34
CA THR A 112 -16.46 3.21 2.32
C THR A 112 -15.58 2.14 2.95
N VAL A 113 -15.94 0.86 2.86
CA VAL A 113 -15.11 -0.24 3.39
C VAL A 113 -14.22 -0.81 2.29
N PHE A 114 -12.92 -0.91 2.56
CA PHE A 114 -11.93 -1.50 1.66
C PHE A 114 -11.55 -2.92 2.12
N PHE A 115 -11.29 -3.83 1.18
CA PHE A 115 -10.89 -5.21 1.49
C PHE A 115 -9.65 -5.33 2.39
N PRO A 116 -8.63 -4.44 2.33
CA PRO A 116 -7.48 -4.50 3.23
C PRO A 116 -7.86 -4.36 4.71
N GLN A 117 -8.97 -3.67 5.04
CA GLN A 117 -9.48 -3.62 6.42
C GLN A 117 -9.91 -5.01 6.92
N HIS A 118 -10.45 -5.86 6.05
CA HIS A 118 -10.78 -7.24 6.42
C HIS A 118 -9.51 -8.09 6.64
N LEU A 119 -8.43 -7.80 5.90
CA LEU A 119 -7.13 -8.44 6.09
C LEU A 119 -6.51 -8.04 7.44
N GLN A 120 -6.55 -6.75 7.79
CA GLN A 120 -6.11 -6.27 9.10
C GLN A 120 -6.88 -6.92 10.25
N GLN A 121 -8.21 -7.03 10.12
CA GLN A 121 -9.06 -7.74 11.11
C GLN A 121 -8.67 -9.22 11.27
N ALA A 122 -8.14 -9.84 10.21
CA ALA A 122 -7.63 -11.20 10.25
C ALA A 122 -6.17 -11.31 10.73
N GLY A 123 -5.57 -10.21 11.18
CA GLY A 123 -4.19 -10.16 11.69
C GLY A 123 -3.11 -10.07 10.60
N VAL A 124 -3.48 -9.75 9.36
CA VAL A 124 -2.53 -9.56 8.27
C VAL A 124 -2.03 -8.12 8.28
N THR A 125 -0.70 -7.95 8.27
CA THR A 125 -0.08 -6.64 8.08
C THR A 125 -0.26 -6.17 6.63
N THR A 126 -0.68 -4.93 6.46
CA THR A 126 -1.06 -4.34 5.17
C THR A 126 -0.23 -3.10 4.88
N ALA A 127 0.18 -2.93 3.62
CA ALA A 127 0.94 -1.77 3.19
C ALA A 127 0.46 -1.29 1.81
N LEU A 128 0.38 0.03 1.64
CA LEU A 128 0.12 0.69 0.37
C LEU A 128 1.34 1.52 -0.03
N VAL A 129 1.98 1.13 -1.13
CA VAL A 129 3.07 1.91 -1.72
C VAL A 129 2.58 2.51 -3.04
N GLY A 130 2.57 3.85 -3.11
CA GLY A 130 2.24 4.60 -4.31
C GLY A 130 0.92 5.36 -4.22
N LYS A 131 0.13 5.33 -5.29
CA LYS A 131 -0.95 6.29 -5.54
C LYS A 131 -2.31 5.84 -4.96
N TRP A 132 -2.86 6.64 -4.04
CA TRP A 132 -4.22 6.49 -3.50
C TRP A 132 -5.29 7.10 -4.42
N HIS A 133 -5.17 8.40 -4.70
CA HIS A 133 -6.01 9.18 -5.62
C HIS A 133 -7.49 9.34 -5.25
N MET A 134 -7.92 9.07 -4.01
CA MET A 134 -9.31 9.32 -3.56
C MET A 134 -9.42 10.45 -2.52
N GLY A 135 -8.39 11.30 -2.42
CA GLY A 135 -8.27 12.41 -1.47
C GLY A 135 -6.81 12.91 -1.45
N HIS A 136 -6.56 14.13 -0.95
CA HIS A 136 -5.24 14.80 -1.04
C HIS A 136 -4.64 15.16 0.33
N ASP A 137 -5.17 14.61 1.42
CA ASP A 137 -5.17 15.37 2.66
C ASP A 137 -3.93 15.21 3.55
N ASP A 138 -3.09 14.17 3.36
CA ASP A 138 -1.80 13.96 4.04
C ASP A 138 -1.14 12.60 3.70
N ASP A 139 0.03 12.35 4.27
CA ASP A 139 0.82 11.11 4.20
C ASP A 139 0.43 10.08 5.28
N ARG A 140 -0.71 10.23 5.97
CA ARG A 140 -1.12 9.22 6.95
C ARG A 140 -1.46 7.91 6.24
N PRO A 141 -1.25 6.75 6.91
CA PRO A 141 -1.69 5.47 6.38
C PRO A 141 -3.16 5.52 5.98
N ARG A 142 -3.46 5.00 4.79
CA ARG A 142 -4.83 4.97 4.27
C ARG A 142 -5.64 3.93 5.02
N ARG A 143 -6.95 4.14 5.11
CA ARG A 143 -7.87 3.21 5.76
C ARG A 143 -7.68 1.81 5.17
N GLY A 144 -7.40 0.82 6.01
CA GLY A 144 -7.08 -0.55 5.57
C GLY A 144 -5.60 -0.86 5.40
N PHE A 145 -4.70 0.10 5.62
CA PHE A 145 -3.27 -0.06 5.48
C PHE A 145 -2.52 0.41 6.73
N ASP A 146 -1.57 -0.40 7.20
CA ASP A 146 -0.70 -0.08 8.34
C ASP A 146 0.48 0.83 7.93
N HIS A 147 0.86 0.73 6.65
CA HIS A 147 2.02 1.40 6.06
C HIS A 147 1.68 2.02 4.71
#